data_AF-A0A382RIE3-F1
#
_entry.id   AF-A0A382RIE3-F1
#
_cell.length_a   1.000
_cell.length_b   1.000
_cell.length_c   1.000
_cell.angle_alpha   90.00
_cell.angle_beta   90.00
_cell.angle_gamma   90.00
#
_symmetry.space_group_name_H-M   'P 1'
#
loop_
_entity.id
_entity.type
_entity.pdbx_description
1 polymer ?
#
loop_
_entity_poly.entity_id
_entity_poly.type
_entity_poly.pdbx_seq_one_letter_code
_entity_poly.pdbx_strand_id
1 'polypeptide(L)'
;MFQGFKVIDADAHMQEPYDIWSDFIEREFFDRRPLVAEHESRTHFYYAPCEIFPEGTKKQRGLGARVMPEIQREGSKRKHPEAWQAYYS
;
A
#
# COMPACT_ATOMS: atom_id res chain seq x y z
N MET A 1 -11.15 15.73 -10.46
CA MET A 1 -11.50 17.02 -11.10
C MET A 1 -11.19 18.11 -10.08
N PHE A 2 -10.48 19.17 -10.45
CA PHE A 2 -10.24 20.32 -9.59
C PHE A 2 -10.73 21.57 -10.30
N GLN A 3 -11.64 22.31 -9.67
CA GLN A 3 -12.23 23.54 -10.24
C GLN A 3 -12.76 23.36 -11.68
N GLY A 4 -13.42 22.24 -11.98
CA GLY A 4 -13.97 21.96 -13.31
C GLY A 4 -12.97 21.40 -14.33
N PHE A 5 -11.68 21.28 -14.00
CA PHE A 5 -10.67 20.70 -14.87
C PHE A 5 -10.35 19.25 -14.51
N LYS A 6 -10.03 18.47 -15.55
CA LYS A 6 -9.37 17.17 -15.36
C LYS A 6 -7.98 17.43 -14.80
N VAL A 7 -7.57 16.59 -13.85
CA VAL A 7 -6.28 16.67 -13.19
C VAL A 7 -5.47 15.42 -13.51
N ILE A 8 -4.16 15.57 -13.60
CA ILE A 8 -3.22 14.47 -13.74
C ILE A 8 -2.78 14.10 -12.32
N ASP A 9 -2.98 12.84 -11.96
CA ASP A 9 -2.44 12.29 -10.72
C ASP A 9 -0.97 11.90 -10.95
N ALA A 10 -0.09 12.42 -10.10
CA ALA A 10 1.35 12.19 -10.18
C ALA A 10 1.80 10.94 -9.42
N ASP A 11 0.92 10.33 -8.62
CA ASP A 11 1.30 9.26 -7.67
C ASP A 11 0.21 8.17 -7.57
N ALA A 12 -0.30 7.73 -8.73
CA ALA A 12 -1.26 6.65 -8.80
C ALA A 12 -0.56 5.28 -8.74
N HIS A 13 -1.02 4.40 -7.85
CA HIS A 13 -0.53 3.04 -7.71
C HIS A 13 -1.55 2.00 -8.18
N MET A 14 -1.07 0.86 -8.66
CA MET A 14 -1.87 -0.35 -8.90
C MET A 14 -1.35 -1.49 -8.03
N GLN A 15 -2.26 -2.32 -7.53
CA GLN A 15 -1.84 -3.59 -6.92
C GLN A 15 -1.53 -4.58 -8.04
N GLU A 16 -0.39 -5.25 -7.95
CA GLU A 16 0.00 -6.28 -8.91
C GLU A 16 -0.90 -7.52 -8.82
N PRO A 17 -1.02 -8.30 -9.91
CA PRO A 17 -1.51 -9.68 -9.84
C PRO A 17 -0.68 -10.50 -8.85
N TYR A 18 -1.32 -11.41 -8.11
CA TYR A 18 -0.66 -12.21 -7.07
C TYR A 18 0.41 -13.16 -7.63
N ASP A 19 0.31 -13.50 -8.91
CA ASP A 19 1.12 -14.48 -9.65
C ASP A 19 2.23 -13.84 -10.50
N ILE A 20 2.29 -12.51 -10.62
CA ILE A 20 3.23 -11.82 -11.53
C ILE A 20 4.68 -12.27 -11.32
N TRP A 21 5.08 -12.47 -10.06
CA TRP A 21 6.43 -12.90 -9.72
C TRP A 21 6.66 -14.40 -9.89
N SER A 22 5.62 -15.22 -9.81
CA SER A 22 5.76 -16.66 -10.05
C SER A 22 5.84 -16.97 -11.54
N ASP A 23 5.21 -16.15 -12.37
CA ASP A 23 5.11 -16.41 -13.81
C ASP A 23 6.27 -15.81 -14.61
N PHE A 24 6.84 -14.68 -14.16
CA PHE A 24 7.74 -13.87 -14.98
C PHE A 24 9.14 -13.63 -14.41
N ILE A 25 9.44 -14.09 -13.19
CA ILE A 25 10.78 -13.91 -12.63
C ILE A 25 11.80 -14.86 -13.27
N GLU A 26 13.04 -14.42 -13.42
CA GLU A 26 14.12 -15.27 -13.89
C GLU A 26 14.37 -16.44 -12.94
N ARG A 27 14.68 -17.61 -13.50
CA ARG A 27 14.86 -18.85 -12.75
C ARG A 27 15.87 -18.74 -11.61
N GLU A 28 16.94 -17.96 -11.80
CA GLU A 28 17.99 -17.75 -10.79
C GLU A 28 17.49 -16.99 -9.55
N PHE A 29 16.38 -16.24 -9.67
CA PHE A 29 15.77 -15.48 -8.58
C PHE A 29 14.43 -16.04 -8.10
N PHE A 30 13.98 -17.16 -8.67
CA PHE A 30 12.65 -17.71 -8.40
C PHE A 30 12.39 -17.93 -6.91
N ASP A 31 13.37 -18.46 -6.18
CA ASP A 31 13.24 -18.76 -4.74
C ASP A 31 13.33 -17.51 -3.85
N ARG A 32 13.69 -16.35 -4.41
CA ARG A 32 13.83 -15.06 -3.71
C ARG A 32 12.60 -14.16 -3.84
N ARG A 33 11.63 -14.55 -4.67
CA ARG A 33 10.44 -13.75 -4.97
C ARG A 33 9.53 -13.53 -3.75
N PRO A 34 8.74 -12.44 -3.73
CA PRO A 34 7.64 -12.32 -2.78
C PRO A 34 6.63 -13.46 -2.96
N LEU A 35 6.23 -14.10 -1.86
CA LEU A 35 5.28 -15.20 -1.87
C LEU A 35 3.97 -14.74 -1.25
N VAL A 36 2.92 -14.57 -2.06
CA VAL A 36 1.57 -14.25 -1.54
C VAL A 36 0.96 -15.52 -0.96
N ALA A 37 0.68 -15.51 0.34
CA ALA A 37 0.09 -16.63 1.08
C ALA A 37 -1.44 -16.52 1.20
N GLU A 38 -1.96 -15.29 1.34
CA GLU A 38 -3.40 -15.00 1.45
C GLU A 38 -3.67 -13.60 0.92
N HIS A 39 -4.91 -13.30 0.52
CA HIS A 39 -5.34 -11.94 0.21
C HIS A 39 -6.67 -11.62 0.90
N GLU A 40 -6.77 -10.43 1.50
CA GLU A 40 -8.03 -9.96 2.08
C GLU A 40 -8.93 -9.26 1.05
N SER A 41 -8.31 -8.61 0.07
CA SER A 41 -8.99 -7.95 -1.04
C SER A 41 -8.09 -7.93 -2.27
N ARG A 42 -8.59 -7.36 -3.37
CA ARG A 42 -7.79 -7.14 -4.59
C ARG A 42 -6.57 -6.24 -4.37
N THR A 43 -6.50 -5.49 -3.27
CA THR A 43 -5.42 -4.53 -2.98
C THR A 43 -4.65 -4.84 -1.70
N HIS A 44 -4.94 -5.96 -1.03
CA HIS A 44 -4.31 -6.29 0.25
C HIS A 44 -3.88 -7.77 0.27
N PHE A 45 -2.57 -7.97 0.14
CA PHE A 45 -1.92 -9.28 0.19
C PHE A 45 -1.19 -9.48 1.51
N TYR A 46 -1.18 -10.73 1.97
CA TYR A 46 -0.33 -11.21 3.04
C TYR A 46 0.71 -12.16 2.46
N TYR A 47 1.97 -11.88 2.77
CA TYR A 47 3.11 -12.63 2.30
C TYR A 47 3.54 -13.72 3.28
N ALA A 48 3.91 -14.88 2.75
CA ALA A 48 4.69 -15.90 3.45
C ALA A 48 6.14 -15.41 3.70
N PRO A 49 6.91 -16.10 4.56
CA PRO A 49 8.35 -15.88 4.69
C PRO A 49 9.05 -15.86 3.33
N CYS A 50 9.72 -14.76 3.04
CA CYS A 50 10.50 -14.54 1.82
C CYS A 50 11.63 -13.54 2.11
N GLU A 51 12.49 -13.25 1.13
CA GLU A 51 13.67 -12.40 1.34
C GLU A 51 13.32 -11.01 1.88
N ILE A 52 12.27 -10.38 1.35
CA ILE A 52 11.83 -9.04 1.77
C ILE A 52 10.98 -9.06 3.06
N PHE A 53 10.34 -10.20 3.36
CA PHE A 53 9.57 -10.42 4.59
C PHE A 53 10.04 -11.70 5.28
N PRO A 54 11.17 -11.68 6.02
CA PRO A 54 11.74 -12.90 6.62
C PRO A 54 10.77 -13.67 7.51
N GLU A 55 9.89 -12.96 8.22
CA GLU A 55 8.86 -13.54 9.10
C GLU A 55 7.47 -13.63 8.44
N GLY A 56 7.37 -13.28 7.16
CA GLY A 56 6.11 -13.04 6.47
C GLY A 56 5.35 -11.83 7.03
N THR A 57 4.10 -11.68 6.59
CA THR A 57 3.18 -10.66 7.10
C THR A 57 1.94 -11.33 7.71
N LYS A 58 1.35 -10.70 8.71
CA LYS A 58 0.18 -11.23 9.41
C LYS A 58 -1.03 -10.33 9.22
N LYS A 59 -2.20 -10.95 9.11
CA LYS A 59 -3.48 -10.28 9.26
C LYS A 59 -3.60 -9.74 10.68
N GLN A 60 -3.45 -8.43 10.87
CA GLN A 60 -3.81 -7.80 12.14
C GLN A 60 -5.32 -7.94 12.33
N ARG A 61 -5.75 -8.81 13.26
CA ARG A 61 -7.16 -8.90 13.66
C ARG A 61 -7.53 -7.71 14.53
N GLY A 62 -8.27 -6.77 13.93
CA GLY A 62 -9.12 -5.79 14.61
C GLY A 62 -8.40 -4.64 15.34
N LEU A 63 -8.63 -3.42 14.87
CA LEU A 63 -9.26 -2.33 15.61
C LEU A 63 -9.48 -1.14 14.64
N GLY A 64 -10.56 -0.39 14.90
CA GLY A 64 -11.22 0.54 13.99
C GLY A 64 -10.33 1.63 13.40
N ALA A 65 -10.84 2.28 12.34
CA ALA A 65 -10.33 3.47 11.67
C ALA A 65 -8.92 3.87 12.13
N ARG A 66 -7.88 3.40 11.41
CA ARG A 66 -6.47 3.70 11.71
C ARG A 66 -6.35 5.19 12.05
N VAL A 67 -6.23 5.51 13.34
CA VAL A 67 -5.91 6.87 13.76
C VAL A 67 -4.55 7.13 13.17
N MET A 68 -4.47 8.04 12.20
CA MET A 68 -3.19 8.39 11.59
C MET A 68 -2.24 8.77 12.73
N PRO A 69 -1.07 8.11 12.84
CA PRO A 69 -0.06 8.44 13.85
C PRO A 69 0.18 9.95 13.87
N GLU A 70 0.37 10.52 15.07
CA GLU A 70 0.46 11.97 15.24
C GLU A 70 1.56 12.60 14.36
N ILE A 71 2.68 11.90 14.18
CA ILE A 71 3.78 12.32 13.30
C ILE A 71 3.32 12.43 11.84
N GLN A 72 2.52 11.47 11.36
CA GLN A 72 1.97 11.52 10.00
C GLN A 72 0.92 12.63 9.88
N ARG A 73 0.08 12.79 10.89
CA ARG A 73 -0.94 13.85 10.96
C ARG A 73 -0.31 15.26 10.91
N GLU A 74 0.67 15.53 11.76
CA GLU A 74 1.40 16.81 11.76
C GLU A 74 2.23 16.99 10.49
N GLY A 75 2.82 15.92 9.97
CA GLY A 75 3.50 15.92 8.68
C GLY A 75 2.59 16.33 7.52
N SER A 76 1.38 15.78 7.46
CA SER A 76 0.37 16.10 6.45
C SER A 76 -0.13 17.54 6.59
N LYS A 77 -0.43 18.01 7.81
CA LYS A 77 -0.78 19.41 8.09
C LYS A 77 0.29 20.38 7.58
N ARG A 78 1.57 20.08 7.86
CA ARG A 78 2.69 20.93 7.45
C ARG A 78 2.90 20.94 5.93
N LYS A 79 2.81 19.78 5.28
CA LYS A 79 3.04 19.64 3.84
C LYS A 79 1.88 20.19 3.00
N HIS A 80 0.66 19.99 3.47
CA HIS A 80 -0.56 20.31 2.73
C HIS A 80 -1.60 21.01 3.63
N PRO A 81 -1.28 22.20 4.17
CA PRO A 81 -2.14 22.87 5.17
C PRO A 81 -3.54 23.19 4.62
N GLU A 82 -3.63 23.64 3.36
CA GLU A 82 -4.91 24.01 2.74
C GLU A 82 -5.79 22.78 2.49
N ALA A 83 -5.23 21.69 1.96
CA ALA A 83 -5.95 20.44 1.75
C ALA A 83 -6.37 19.79 3.08
N TRP A 84 -5.53 19.90 4.12
CA TRP A 84 -5.86 19.42 5.45
C TRP A 84 -7.07 20.16 6.02
N GLN A 85 -7.08 21.49 5.96
CA GLN A 85 -8.22 22.28 6.45
C GLN A 85 -9.51 21.97 5.68
N ALA A 86 -9.44 21.89 4.34
CA ALA A 86 -10.61 21.61 3.50
C ALA A 86 -11.24 20.23 3.73
N TYR A 87 -10.44 19.23 4.14
CA TYR A 87 -10.94 17.87 4.39
C TYR A 87 -11.55 17.70 5.79
N TYR A 88 -11.10 18.48 6.78
CA TYR A 88 -11.47 18.32 8.19
C TYR A 88 -12.35 19.46 8.75
N SER A 89 -12.76 20.42 7.93
CA SER A 89 -13.80 21.43 8.23
C SER A 89 -15.20 20.90 7.96
#